data_AF-A0A536T6J0-F1
#
_entry.id   AF-A0A536T6J0-F1
#
_cell.length_a   1.000
_cell.length_b   1.000
_cell.length_c   1.000
_cell.angle_alpha   90.00
_cell.angle_beta   90.00
_cell.angle_gamma   90.00
#
_symmetry.space_group_name_H-M   'P 1'
#
loop_
_entity.id
_entity.type
_entity.pdbx_description
1 polymer ?
#
loop_
_entity_poly.entity_id
_entity_poly.type
_entity_poly.pdbx_seq_one_letter_code
_entity_poly.pdbx_strand_id
1 'polypeptide(L)'
;MPAAIVGQEKQTNTDTESGGRPANCAENPETFMVNACITRVNRPIAFAAALTLALSGCAAPPAQNAAREDLAASYVKAGQSAQGTPIAHTLSIDRDLENRILALDPERITEQDVKKTLALGPTPRIILSHGGVILVYMAMESFGTFLIGMGYPEDRIRDPHNGAFSQNPYTSSERIAGEVAWHYEHDGVRPMLIGHSQGGMQTIKVLHDLAGDFGDKIPVWNPVTDRAEPRYTIVDPLTGETRPVVGTSASYASVVGAGGLEFWAPTAWSMIGRLRQIPDSVEEFTGFYIRGDPVALTFPTGANDLDEYRQTGHAVVHNVNLPANYNHVFVPNTELLAYDPQTRDWINSHGMEAKADTSSVPDASKDNVLWAAVVWHDIKKHWCLEAQRLIRARSGQGRSSSSQSAQR
;
A
#
# COMPACT_ATOMS: atom_id res chain seq x y z
N MET A 1 33.31 -53.51 12.15
CA MET A 1 32.86 -54.87 11.81
C MET A 1 31.46 -55.07 12.35
N PRO A 2 30.49 -55.49 11.53
CA PRO A 2 29.30 -56.17 12.02
C PRO A 2 29.15 -57.57 11.39
N ALA A 3 28.62 -58.51 12.16
CA ALA A 3 28.12 -59.79 11.69
C ALA A 3 27.03 -60.26 12.68
N ALA A 4 26.01 -61.06 12.33
CA ALA A 4 25.34 -61.38 11.06
C ALA A 4 24.17 -62.35 11.43
N ILE A 5 23.42 -62.87 10.44
CA ILE A 5 22.60 -64.11 10.53
C ILE A 5 21.31 -63.98 11.39
N VAL A 6 20.11 -64.50 11.06
CA VAL A 6 19.39 -65.09 9.89
C VAL A 6 17.89 -65.01 10.28
N GLY A 7 16.85 -65.04 9.45
CA GLY A 7 16.60 -65.25 8.01
C GLY A 7 15.12 -64.90 7.75
N GLN A 8 14.34 -65.49 6.84
CA GLN A 8 14.48 -66.00 5.48
C GLN A 8 13.19 -66.79 5.16
N GLU A 9 12.27 -66.21 4.38
CA GLU A 9 11.22 -66.87 3.56
C GLU A 9 10.69 -65.75 2.63
N LYS A 10 10.64 -65.81 1.29
CA LYS A 10 10.66 -66.86 0.27
C LYS A 10 9.31 -67.56 -0.01
N GLN A 11 8.49 -66.90 -0.81
CA GLN A 11 7.61 -67.58 -1.76
C GLN A 11 7.78 -67.02 -3.18
N THR A 12 7.68 -67.92 -4.16
CA THR A 12 7.82 -67.70 -5.59
C THR A 12 6.66 -68.40 -6.27
N ASN A 13 6.14 -67.84 -7.37
CA ASN A 13 5.60 -68.66 -8.45
C ASN A 13 5.73 -67.92 -9.78
N THR A 14 5.99 -68.69 -10.83
CA THR A 14 6.14 -68.27 -12.22
C THR A 14 5.03 -68.94 -13.07
N ASP A 15 5.27 -69.07 -14.38
CA ASP A 15 4.57 -69.96 -15.34
C ASP A 15 3.33 -69.28 -15.97
N THR A 16 3.40 -68.74 -17.20
CA THR A 16 3.42 -69.38 -18.55
C THR A 16 2.03 -69.89 -19.00
N GLU A 17 1.67 -69.99 -20.29
CA GLU A 17 2.44 -69.99 -21.55
C GLU A 17 1.63 -69.45 -22.76
N SER A 18 2.25 -69.46 -23.96
CA SER A 18 1.73 -69.40 -25.36
C SER A 18 0.21 -69.33 -25.67
N GLY A 19 -0.27 -68.77 -26.79
CA GLY A 19 0.38 -68.25 -28.01
C GLY A 19 -0.51 -68.51 -29.26
N GLY A 20 -0.24 -67.87 -30.41
CA GLY A 20 -0.90 -68.23 -31.70
C GLY A 20 -1.37 -67.06 -32.60
N ARG A 21 -1.05 -67.15 -33.90
CA ARG A 21 -1.41 -66.30 -35.06
C ARG A 21 -1.22 -67.19 -36.33
N PRO A 22 -1.51 -66.77 -37.59
CA PRO A 22 -2.39 -65.72 -38.12
C PRO A 22 -3.31 -66.21 -39.28
N ALA A 23 -4.17 -65.33 -39.82
CA ALA A 23 -4.71 -65.33 -41.21
C ALA A 23 -5.68 -64.14 -41.40
N ASN A 24 -6.08 -63.69 -42.61
CA ASN A 24 -5.35 -63.29 -43.82
C ASN A 24 -6.37 -62.65 -44.80
N CYS A 25 -6.02 -61.53 -45.47
CA CYS A 25 -6.59 -60.86 -46.69
C CYS A 25 -6.20 -59.35 -46.61
N ALA A 26 -5.52 -58.68 -47.55
CA ALA A 26 -5.58 -58.62 -49.02
C ALA A 26 -6.84 -57.87 -49.55
N GLU A 27 -6.83 -57.01 -50.60
CA GLU A 27 -5.81 -56.38 -51.49
C GLU A 27 -6.55 -55.30 -52.36
N ASN A 28 -6.00 -54.33 -53.13
CA ASN A 28 -4.68 -53.68 -53.32
C ASN A 28 -4.93 -52.25 -53.98
N PRO A 29 -3.95 -51.33 -54.16
CA PRO A 29 -4.20 -49.91 -54.55
C PRO A 29 -3.87 -49.51 -56.01
N GLU A 30 -4.32 -48.32 -56.42
CA GLU A 30 -3.75 -47.48 -57.51
C GLU A 30 -3.64 -46.02 -57.01
N THR A 31 -2.55 -45.24 -57.13
CA THR A 31 -1.63 -44.87 -58.24
C THR A 31 -2.06 -43.59 -58.98
N PHE A 32 -1.38 -42.46 -58.72
CA PHE A 32 -0.65 -41.67 -59.75
C PHE A 32 0.24 -40.56 -59.14
N MET A 33 1.26 -40.13 -59.89
CA MET A 33 2.23 -39.07 -59.53
C MET A 33 1.84 -37.68 -60.08
N VAL A 34 2.54 -36.62 -59.64
CA VAL A 34 3.43 -35.72 -60.45
C VAL A 34 3.51 -34.29 -59.86
N ASN A 35 4.75 -33.77 -59.74
CA ASN A 35 5.22 -32.37 -59.54
C ASN A 35 4.50 -31.45 -58.53
N ALA A 36 5.14 -30.89 -57.48
CA ALA A 36 6.39 -30.13 -57.37
C ALA A 36 6.32 -28.65 -57.84
N CYS A 37 6.44 -27.73 -56.87
CA CYS A 37 7.09 -26.43 -57.04
C CYS A 37 7.68 -25.94 -55.70
N ILE A 38 8.67 -25.05 -55.74
CA ILE A 38 9.44 -24.58 -54.57
C ILE A 38 9.21 -23.09 -54.37
N THR A 39 9.00 -22.63 -53.13
CA THR A 39 9.47 -21.32 -52.66
C THR A 39 9.49 -21.19 -51.13
N ARG A 40 10.53 -20.54 -50.59
CA ARG A 40 10.61 -20.05 -49.20
C ARG A 40 10.40 -18.54 -49.18
N VAL A 41 9.66 -18.01 -48.21
CA VAL A 41 9.81 -16.63 -47.69
C VAL A 41 9.66 -16.65 -46.17
N ASN A 42 10.34 -15.74 -45.45
CA ASN A 42 10.37 -15.68 -43.99
C ASN A 42 9.58 -14.48 -43.44
N ARG A 43 8.82 -14.68 -42.34
CA ARG A 43 8.56 -13.71 -41.23
C ARG A 43 7.80 -12.40 -41.58
N PRO A 44 7.39 -11.56 -40.59
CA PRO A 44 6.77 -11.89 -39.29
C PRO A 44 5.56 -10.98 -38.92
N ILE A 45 4.88 -11.29 -37.79
CA ILE A 45 4.12 -10.40 -36.87
C ILE A 45 3.05 -9.45 -37.47
N ALA A 46 1.79 -9.65 -37.06
CA ALA A 46 0.86 -8.57 -36.69
C ALA A 46 -0.26 -9.10 -35.78
N PHE A 47 -0.21 -8.82 -34.47
CA PHE A 47 -1.36 -8.97 -33.57
C PHE A 47 -1.83 -7.57 -33.17
N ALA A 48 -3.00 -7.16 -33.68
CA ALA A 48 -3.63 -5.90 -33.35
C ALA A 48 -5.14 -6.12 -33.21
N ALA A 49 -5.63 -6.07 -31.98
CA ALA A 49 -7.06 -6.04 -31.65
C ALA A 49 -7.34 -4.69 -30.98
N ALA A 50 -8.24 -3.90 -31.55
CA ALA A 50 -8.46 -2.52 -31.12
C ALA A 50 -9.36 -2.46 -29.86
N LEU A 51 -9.00 -1.60 -28.92
CA LEU A 51 -9.85 -1.20 -27.80
C LEU A 51 -10.55 0.13 -28.16
N THR A 52 -11.84 0.09 -28.46
CA THR A 52 -12.65 1.29 -28.76
C THR A 52 -13.63 1.60 -27.64
N LEU A 53 -13.80 2.90 -27.36
CA LEU A 53 -14.53 3.40 -26.20
C LEU A 53 -16.05 3.17 -26.28
N ALA A 54 -16.66 2.99 -25.11
CA ALA A 54 -18.07 3.31 -24.86
C ALA A 54 -18.15 4.25 -23.64
N LEU A 55 -18.18 5.55 -23.88
CA LEU A 55 -18.43 6.56 -22.84
C LEU A 55 -19.94 6.81 -22.72
N SER A 56 -20.54 6.38 -21.62
CA SER A 56 -21.87 6.82 -21.19
C SER A 56 -21.85 7.18 -19.71
N GLY A 57 -22.01 8.47 -19.40
CA GLY A 57 -21.91 8.98 -18.04
C GLY A 57 -23.13 8.62 -17.19
N CYS A 58 -22.92 7.90 -16.09
CA CYS A 58 -23.91 7.77 -15.03
C CYS A 58 -23.91 9.04 -14.18
N ALA A 59 -25.05 9.72 -14.08
CA ALA A 59 -25.21 10.83 -13.13
C ALA A 59 -25.22 10.28 -11.70
N ALA A 60 -24.34 10.79 -10.84
CA ALA A 60 -24.28 10.39 -9.43
C ALA A 60 -25.56 10.87 -8.69
N PRO A 61 -26.09 10.09 -7.73
CA PRO A 61 -27.28 10.46 -6.98
C PRO A 61 -27.04 11.73 -6.13
N PRO A 62 -28.03 12.62 -6.00
CA PRO A 62 -27.83 13.98 -5.48
C PRO A 62 -27.28 14.04 -4.04
N ALA A 63 -27.52 13.01 -3.22
CA ALA A 63 -26.97 12.93 -1.86
C ALA A 63 -25.42 12.89 -1.83
N GLN A 64 -24.78 12.26 -2.83
CA GLN A 64 -23.32 12.23 -2.93
C GLN A 64 -22.74 13.57 -3.38
N ASN A 65 -23.51 14.39 -4.10
CA ASN A 65 -23.07 15.70 -4.54
C ASN A 65 -23.15 16.72 -3.39
N ALA A 66 -24.23 16.70 -2.59
CA ALA A 66 -24.34 17.53 -1.38
C ALA A 66 -23.20 17.25 -0.39
N ALA A 67 -22.90 15.97 -0.10
CA ALA A 67 -21.79 15.61 0.79
C ALA A 67 -20.41 16.03 0.24
N ARG A 68 -20.21 16.00 -1.08
CA ARG A 68 -19.01 16.54 -1.74
C ARG A 68 -18.92 18.07 -1.63
N GLU A 69 -20.04 18.77 -1.82
CA GLU A 69 -20.11 20.23 -1.73
C GLU A 69 -19.84 20.73 -0.31
N ASP A 70 -20.43 20.10 0.71
CA ASP A 70 -20.16 20.40 2.13
C ASP A 70 -18.70 20.10 2.50
N LEU A 71 -18.15 18.97 2.05
CA LEU A 71 -16.75 18.62 2.31
C LEU A 71 -15.78 19.60 1.63
N ALA A 72 -16.01 19.92 0.36
CA ALA A 72 -15.22 20.91 -0.37
C ALA A 72 -15.33 22.30 0.27
N ALA A 73 -16.52 22.72 0.71
CA ALA A 73 -16.71 23.98 1.44
C ALA A 73 -15.95 24.01 2.77
N SER A 74 -15.88 22.89 3.50
CA SER A 74 -15.09 22.77 4.74
C SER A 74 -13.60 22.95 4.48
N TYR A 75 -13.07 22.32 3.43
CA TYR A 75 -11.66 22.43 3.04
C TYR A 75 -11.32 23.81 2.44
N VAL A 76 -12.20 24.42 1.65
CA VAL A 76 -12.03 25.80 1.15
C VAL A 76 -11.95 26.80 2.30
N LYS A 77 -12.77 26.61 3.34
CA LYS A 77 -12.75 27.45 4.55
C LYS A 77 -11.47 27.26 5.37
N ALA A 78 -10.93 26.05 5.41
CA ALA A 78 -9.61 25.77 6.01
C ALA A 78 -8.47 26.46 5.24
N GLY A 79 -8.38 26.25 3.92
CA GLY A 79 -7.35 26.83 3.06
C GLY A 79 -7.38 28.36 2.95
N GLN A 80 -8.49 29.01 3.31
CA GLN A 80 -8.58 30.47 3.43
C GLN A 80 -8.13 31.02 4.80
N SER A 81 -7.89 30.16 5.80
CA SER A 81 -7.61 30.57 7.18
C SER A 81 -6.12 30.51 7.57
N ALA A 82 -5.25 30.02 6.68
CA ALA A 82 -3.84 29.70 6.96
C ALA A 82 -2.89 30.92 7.01
N GLN A 83 -3.21 31.96 7.80
CA GLN A 83 -2.29 33.06 8.10
C GLN A 83 -1.98 33.19 9.60
N GLY A 84 -0.79 32.69 9.97
CA GLY A 84 -0.03 33.17 11.13
C GLY A 84 -0.31 32.53 12.49
N THR A 85 -1.33 31.66 12.64
CA THR A 85 -1.57 30.91 13.89
C THR A 85 -1.40 29.41 13.65
N PRO A 86 -0.51 28.70 14.37
CA PRO A 86 -0.29 27.26 14.17
C PRO A 86 -1.53 26.45 14.57
N ILE A 87 -1.79 25.34 13.88
CA ILE A 87 -2.96 24.47 14.16
C ILE A 87 -2.97 23.98 15.62
N ALA A 88 -1.81 23.70 16.21
CA ALA A 88 -1.70 23.39 17.63
C ALA A 88 -2.35 24.46 18.53
N HIS A 89 -2.36 25.74 18.16
CA HIS A 89 -2.95 26.82 18.96
C HIS A 89 -4.42 27.14 18.62
N THR A 90 -4.97 26.62 17.51
CA THR A 90 -6.41 26.78 17.16
C THR A 90 -7.25 25.54 17.45
N LEU A 91 -6.61 24.40 17.72
CA LEU A 91 -7.23 23.10 17.92
C LEU A 91 -8.07 22.98 19.22
N SER A 92 -9.36 23.23 19.08
CA SER A 92 -10.39 23.04 20.12
C SER A 92 -10.85 21.58 20.20
N ILE A 93 -10.16 20.77 21.00
CA ILE A 93 -10.60 19.42 21.41
C ILE A 93 -11.20 19.53 22.82
N ASP A 94 -12.20 18.70 23.12
CA ASP A 94 -12.71 18.54 24.49
C ASP A 94 -11.67 17.91 25.44
N ARG A 95 -11.65 18.34 26.70
CA ARG A 95 -10.61 17.92 27.65
C ARG A 95 -10.68 16.43 28.02
N ASP A 96 -11.86 15.83 28.06
CA ASP A 96 -12.00 14.39 28.33
C ASP A 96 -11.68 13.53 27.10
N LEU A 97 -11.84 14.08 25.89
CA LEU A 97 -11.30 13.48 24.68
C LEU A 97 -9.76 13.54 24.63
N GLU A 98 -9.15 14.68 24.97
CA GLU A 98 -7.69 14.80 25.08
C GLU A 98 -7.09 13.81 26.07
N ASN A 99 -7.65 13.74 27.28
CA ASN A 99 -7.20 12.83 28.33
C ASN A 99 -7.26 11.37 27.87
N ARG A 100 -8.30 10.98 27.10
CA ARG A 100 -8.41 9.64 26.52
C ARG A 100 -7.37 9.39 25.43
N ILE A 101 -7.17 10.30 24.48
CA ILE A 101 -6.15 10.16 23.42
C ILE A 101 -4.74 10.01 24.03
N LEU A 102 -4.41 10.80 25.06
CA LEU A 102 -3.12 10.75 25.75
C LEU A 102 -2.92 9.50 26.62
N ALA A 103 -3.99 8.78 26.96
CA ALA A 103 -3.96 7.54 27.74
C ALA A 103 -3.91 6.25 26.88
N LEU A 104 -4.03 6.38 25.56
CA LEU A 104 -3.90 5.25 24.64
C LEU A 104 -2.45 4.75 24.54
N ASP A 105 -2.30 3.43 24.46
CA ASP A 105 -1.08 2.74 24.07
C ASP A 105 -1.08 2.54 22.54
N PRO A 106 -0.18 3.19 21.78
CA PRO A 106 -0.15 3.12 20.32
C PRO A 106 -0.02 1.70 19.76
N GLU A 107 0.63 0.78 20.47
CA GLU A 107 0.81 -0.61 20.02
C GLU A 107 -0.40 -1.50 20.38
N ARG A 108 -1.46 -0.95 21.02
CA ARG A 108 -2.59 -1.73 21.56
C ARG A 108 -3.96 -1.06 21.36
N ILE A 109 -4.13 -0.33 20.27
CA ILE A 109 -5.38 0.35 19.92
C ILE A 109 -6.48 -0.65 19.57
N THR A 110 -7.56 -0.66 20.36
CA THR A 110 -8.75 -1.50 20.11
C THR A 110 -9.73 -0.82 19.14
N GLU A 111 -10.71 -1.58 18.64
CA GLU A 111 -11.83 -1.01 17.87
C GLU A 111 -12.63 0.03 18.68
N GLN A 112 -12.75 -0.15 20.00
CA GLN A 112 -13.44 0.84 20.82
C GLN A 112 -12.66 2.17 20.87
N ASP A 113 -11.33 2.10 20.90
CA ASP A 113 -10.47 3.28 20.90
C ASP A 113 -10.52 4.02 19.57
N VAL A 114 -10.55 3.28 18.45
CA VAL A 114 -10.84 3.84 17.12
C VAL A 114 -12.19 4.57 17.15
N LYS A 115 -13.28 3.85 17.43
CA LYS A 115 -14.65 4.38 17.27
C LYS A 115 -15.05 5.46 18.28
N LYS A 116 -14.50 5.45 19.51
CA LYS A 116 -14.92 6.39 20.58
C LYS A 116 -13.87 7.45 20.91
N THR A 117 -12.61 7.29 20.49
CA THR A 117 -11.51 8.19 20.89
C THR A 117 -10.77 8.75 19.68
N LEU A 118 -10.15 7.93 18.83
CA LEU A 118 -9.37 8.42 17.69
C LEU A 118 -10.24 9.08 16.61
N ALA A 119 -11.38 8.47 16.24
CA ALA A 119 -12.32 8.98 15.24
C ALA A 119 -13.03 10.30 15.63
N LEU A 120 -12.83 10.79 16.86
CA LEU A 120 -13.33 12.09 17.32
C LEU A 120 -12.22 13.15 17.41
N GLY A 121 -10.96 12.76 17.24
CA GLY A 121 -9.78 13.61 17.41
C GLY A 121 -9.04 13.90 16.09
N PRO A 122 -7.81 14.45 16.17
CA PRO A 122 -6.95 14.67 15.02
C PRO A 122 -6.74 13.36 14.25
N THR A 123 -7.01 13.39 12.95
CA THR A 123 -6.96 12.20 12.10
C THR A 123 -6.08 12.46 10.88
N PRO A 124 -4.96 11.75 10.71
CA PRO A 124 -4.13 11.85 9.52
C PRO A 124 -4.92 11.57 8.25
N ARG A 125 -4.51 12.17 7.14
CA ARG A 125 -4.93 11.68 5.83
C ARG A 125 -4.16 10.40 5.48
N ILE A 126 -4.86 9.41 4.93
CA ILE A 126 -4.26 8.28 4.24
C ILE A 126 -4.29 8.60 2.74
N ILE A 127 -3.11 8.73 2.12
CA ILE A 127 -2.97 8.84 0.67
C ILE A 127 -2.70 7.45 0.12
N LEU A 128 -3.72 6.85 -0.51
CA LEU A 128 -3.58 5.60 -1.24
C LEU A 128 -3.00 5.87 -2.63
N SER A 129 -2.10 5.01 -3.12
CA SER A 129 -1.52 5.07 -4.47
C SER A 129 -1.72 3.72 -5.18
N HIS A 130 -2.39 3.72 -6.33
CA HIS A 130 -2.66 2.48 -7.08
C HIS A 130 -1.62 2.20 -8.16
N GLY A 131 -1.44 0.94 -8.56
CA GLY A 131 -0.72 0.54 -9.77
C GLY A 131 -1.52 0.78 -11.05
N GLY A 132 -0.84 0.87 -12.20
CA GLY A 132 -1.38 1.42 -13.45
C GLY A 132 -2.29 0.50 -14.28
N VAL A 133 -2.86 -0.53 -13.67
CA VAL A 133 -3.80 -1.48 -14.30
C VAL A 133 -5.14 -1.42 -13.56
N ILE A 134 -6.26 -1.45 -14.29
CA ILE A 134 -7.61 -1.23 -13.72
C ILE A 134 -7.97 -2.15 -12.54
N LEU A 135 -7.53 -3.42 -12.58
CA LEU A 135 -7.76 -4.36 -11.47
C LEU A 135 -7.06 -3.95 -10.17
N VAL A 136 -5.89 -3.29 -10.29
CA VAL A 136 -5.14 -2.76 -9.15
C VAL A 136 -5.80 -1.49 -8.60
N TYR A 137 -6.30 -0.60 -9.47
CA TYR A 137 -7.14 0.52 -9.04
C TYR A 137 -8.34 0.02 -8.19
N MET A 138 -9.05 -1.00 -8.68
CA MET A 138 -10.19 -1.59 -7.97
C MET A 138 -9.80 -2.26 -6.65
N ALA A 139 -8.61 -2.87 -6.57
CA ALA A 139 -8.10 -3.43 -5.32
C ALA A 139 -7.83 -2.32 -4.28
N MET A 140 -7.25 -1.18 -4.67
CA MET A 140 -7.04 -0.05 -3.74
C MET A 140 -8.33 0.66 -3.34
N GLU A 141 -9.36 0.68 -4.20
CA GLU A 141 -10.72 1.11 -3.83
C GLU A 141 -11.35 0.16 -2.79
N SER A 142 -11.22 -1.16 -2.97
CA SER A 142 -11.62 -2.18 -1.98
C SER A 142 -10.89 -2.01 -0.63
N PHE A 143 -9.60 -1.67 -0.62
CA PHE A 143 -8.89 -1.31 0.61
C PHE A 143 -9.38 0.00 1.25
N GLY A 144 -9.72 1.00 0.44
CA GLY A 144 -10.37 2.22 0.93
C GLY A 144 -11.69 1.93 1.66
N THR A 145 -12.53 1.07 1.09
CA THR A 145 -13.78 0.62 1.73
C THR A 145 -13.52 -0.23 2.98
N PHE A 146 -12.50 -1.09 2.98
CA PHE A 146 -12.07 -1.83 4.18
C PHE A 146 -11.73 -0.87 5.34
N LEU A 147 -10.92 0.16 5.11
CA LEU A 147 -10.56 1.13 6.14
C LEU A 147 -11.77 1.87 6.72
N ILE A 148 -12.73 2.26 5.87
CA ILE A 148 -14.01 2.86 6.30
C ILE A 148 -14.80 1.86 7.16
N GLY A 149 -14.90 0.60 6.72
CA GLY A 149 -15.54 -0.47 7.47
C GLY A 149 -14.89 -0.72 8.83
N MET A 150 -13.56 -0.68 8.92
CA MET A 150 -12.83 -0.82 10.19
C MET A 150 -13.06 0.38 11.13
N GLY A 151 -13.32 1.56 10.60
CA GLY A 151 -13.74 2.76 11.35
C GLY A 151 -12.90 4.01 11.08
N TYR A 152 -12.13 4.03 10.00
CA TYR A 152 -11.39 5.22 9.56
C TYR A 152 -12.32 6.20 8.82
N PRO A 153 -12.22 7.53 9.01
CA PRO A 153 -13.10 8.48 8.35
C PRO A 153 -12.90 8.53 6.82
N GLU A 154 -13.99 8.51 6.06
CA GLU A 154 -13.99 8.49 4.59
C GLU A 154 -13.40 9.79 3.98
N ASP A 155 -13.63 10.94 4.62
CA ASP A 155 -13.06 12.24 4.26
C ASP A 155 -11.53 12.31 4.43
N ARG A 156 -10.96 11.35 5.16
CA ARG A 156 -9.52 11.21 5.42
C ARG A 156 -8.85 10.19 4.51
N ILE A 157 -9.58 9.60 3.56
CA ILE A 157 -9.09 8.69 2.53
C ILE A 157 -9.34 9.28 1.13
N ARG A 158 -10.58 9.70 0.84
CA ARG A 158 -10.96 10.20 -0.50
C ARG A 158 -10.21 11.48 -0.88
N ASP A 159 -9.74 11.57 -2.11
CA ASP A 159 -9.17 12.77 -2.74
C ASP A 159 -10.13 13.98 -2.60
N PRO A 160 -9.70 15.17 -2.11
CA PRO A 160 -10.63 16.29 -1.85
C PRO A 160 -11.15 16.98 -3.12
N HIS A 161 -10.48 16.83 -4.26
CA HIS A 161 -10.84 17.46 -5.52
C HIS A 161 -11.91 16.66 -6.27
N ASN A 162 -11.81 15.34 -6.29
CA ASN A 162 -12.66 14.46 -7.10
C ASN A 162 -13.34 13.31 -6.34
N GLY A 163 -12.91 12.99 -5.12
CA GLY A 163 -13.47 11.93 -4.29
C GLY A 163 -13.01 10.50 -4.63
N ALA A 164 -12.00 10.33 -5.49
CA ALA A 164 -11.39 9.03 -5.76
C ALA A 164 -10.70 8.47 -4.52
N PHE A 165 -10.61 7.14 -4.42
CA PHE A 165 -9.96 6.48 -3.28
C PHE A 165 -8.43 6.54 -3.32
N SER A 166 -7.81 6.65 -4.50
CA SER A 166 -6.35 6.57 -4.65
C SER A 166 -5.80 7.43 -5.77
N GLN A 167 -4.54 7.87 -5.59
CA GLN A 167 -3.77 8.67 -6.52
C GLN A 167 -3.23 7.81 -7.68
N ASN A 168 -3.20 8.40 -8.88
CA ASN A 168 -2.71 7.79 -10.10
C ASN A 168 -1.17 7.68 -10.09
N PRO A 169 -0.58 6.50 -10.40
CA PRO A 169 0.87 6.28 -10.32
C PRO A 169 1.69 7.03 -11.39
N TYR A 170 1.02 7.56 -12.42
CA TYR A 170 1.64 8.34 -13.49
C TYR A 170 1.65 9.86 -13.21
N THR A 171 1.04 10.30 -12.10
CA THR A 171 1.10 11.69 -11.61
C THR A 171 2.52 12.07 -11.17
N SER A 172 2.84 13.37 -11.08
CA SER A 172 4.11 13.79 -10.49
C SER A 172 4.16 13.42 -9.00
N SER A 173 5.28 12.82 -8.57
CA SER A 173 5.54 12.53 -7.16
C SER A 173 5.78 13.81 -6.35
N GLU A 174 6.36 14.83 -6.98
CA GLU A 174 6.46 16.21 -6.48
C GLU A 174 5.10 16.80 -6.06
N ARG A 175 4.03 16.56 -6.84
CA ARG A 175 2.65 16.98 -6.47
C ARG A 175 2.23 16.33 -5.16
N ILE A 176 2.42 15.01 -5.04
CA ILE A 176 1.98 14.25 -3.87
C ILE A 176 2.82 14.62 -2.64
N ALA A 177 4.12 14.92 -2.80
CA ALA A 177 4.95 15.48 -1.75
C ALA A 177 4.48 16.89 -1.30
N GLY A 178 4.08 17.74 -2.25
CA GLY A 178 3.45 19.04 -1.97
C GLY A 178 2.11 18.93 -1.25
N GLU A 179 1.32 17.88 -1.56
CA GLU A 179 0.04 17.54 -0.92
C GLU A 179 0.25 17.01 0.51
N VAL A 180 1.29 16.19 0.74
CA VAL A 180 1.68 15.72 2.09
C VAL A 180 2.01 16.90 3.01
N ALA A 181 2.79 17.87 2.51
CA ALA A 181 3.13 19.06 3.29
C ALA A 181 1.92 19.99 3.51
N TRP A 182 1.04 20.16 2.52
CA TRP A 182 -0.21 20.92 2.68
C TRP A 182 -1.09 20.31 3.77
N HIS A 183 -1.27 18.98 3.76
CA HIS A 183 -2.05 18.30 4.78
C HIS A 183 -1.41 18.37 6.18
N TYR A 184 -0.08 18.21 6.29
CA TYR A 184 0.59 18.40 7.58
C TYR A 184 0.35 19.82 8.12
N GLU A 185 0.50 20.85 7.30
CA GLU A 185 0.26 22.26 7.67
C GLU A 185 -1.19 22.53 8.13
N HIS A 186 -2.20 21.97 7.45
CA HIS A 186 -3.61 22.28 7.70
C HIS A 186 -4.28 21.37 8.74
N ASP A 187 -3.91 20.09 8.79
CA ASP A 187 -4.49 19.11 9.73
C ASP A 187 -3.69 18.97 11.04
N GLY A 188 -2.44 19.46 11.07
CA GLY A 188 -1.56 19.38 12.23
C GLY A 188 -0.92 18.02 12.51
N VAL A 189 -1.20 17.03 11.65
CA VAL A 189 -0.77 15.63 11.76
C VAL A 189 -0.18 15.16 10.42
N ARG A 190 0.92 14.39 10.45
CA ARG A 190 1.57 13.90 9.22
C ARG A 190 0.73 12.83 8.53
N PRO A 191 0.45 12.96 7.22
CA PRO A 191 -0.21 11.92 6.43
C PRO A 191 0.51 10.56 6.45
N MET A 192 -0.24 9.52 6.09
CA MET A 192 0.24 8.16 5.87
C MET A 192 0.15 7.80 4.38
N LEU A 193 1.13 7.08 3.83
CA LEU A 193 1.21 6.75 2.39
C LEU A 193 1.11 5.24 2.15
N ILE A 194 0.14 4.75 1.38
CA ILE A 194 -0.03 3.30 1.16
C ILE A 194 -0.14 3.00 -0.33
N GLY A 195 0.87 2.31 -0.87
CA GLY A 195 1.00 2.09 -2.31
C GLY A 195 1.05 0.63 -2.73
N HIS A 196 0.36 0.29 -3.82
CA HIS A 196 0.37 -1.06 -4.41
C HIS A 196 0.92 -1.03 -5.83
N SER A 197 1.80 -1.99 -6.17
CA SER A 197 2.48 -2.08 -7.47
C SER A 197 3.16 -0.74 -7.81
N GLN A 198 2.90 -0.15 -8.98
CA GLN A 198 3.50 1.13 -9.40
C GLN A 198 3.12 2.27 -8.45
N GLY A 199 2.00 2.16 -7.73
CA GLY A 199 1.63 3.08 -6.65
C GLY A 199 2.52 2.94 -5.42
N GLY A 200 3.06 1.75 -5.14
CA GLY A 200 4.09 1.52 -4.13
C GLY A 200 5.44 2.11 -4.53
N MET A 201 5.83 1.95 -5.80
CA MET A 201 7.00 2.64 -6.34
C MET A 201 6.85 4.17 -6.27
N GLN A 202 5.67 4.69 -6.61
CA GLN A 202 5.34 6.11 -6.49
C GLN A 202 5.37 6.59 -5.03
N THR A 203 4.85 5.81 -4.08
CA THR A 203 4.94 6.11 -2.63
C THR A 203 6.39 6.26 -2.18
N ILE A 204 7.30 5.35 -2.53
CA ILE A 204 8.73 5.49 -2.18
C ILE A 204 9.36 6.68 -2.91
N LYS A 205 8.95 6.96 -4.16
CA LYS A 205 9.42 8.13 -4.90
C LYS A 205 9.03 9.45 -4.22
N VAL A 206 7.83 9.54 -3.66
CA VAL A 206 7.37 10.67 -2.82
C VAL A 206 8.24 10.83 -1.57
N LEU A 207 8.69 9.72 -0.96
CA LEU A 207 9.65 9.80 0.15
C LEU A 207 10.99 10.41 -0.31
N HIS A 208 11.54 10.00 -1.45
CA HIS A 208 12.76 10.63 -2.00
C HIS A 208 12.56 12.11 -2.37
N ASP A 209 11.41 12.50 -2.94
CA ASP A 209 11.08 13.92 -3.16
C ASP A 209 11.10 14.69 -1.83
N LEU A 210 10.38 14.21 -0.81
CA LEU A 210 10.34 14.81 0.53
C LEU A 210 11.73 14.86 1.19
N ALA A 211 12.60 13.89 0.94
CA ALA A 211 14.00 13.87 1.41
C ALA A 211 14.95 14.80 0.62
N GLY A 212 14.51 15.36 -0.51
CA GLY A 212 15.31 16.24 -1.38
C GLY A 212 16.20 15.52 -2.39
N ASP A 213 16.00 14.21 -2.58
CA ASP A 213 16.83 13.33 -3.42
C ASP A 213 16.70 13.61 -4.93
N PHE A 214 15.68 14.37 -5.32
CA PHE A 214 15.41 14.81 -6.70
C PHE A 214 15.43 16.34 -6.90
N GLY A 215 15.43 17.14 -5.82
CA GLY A 215 15.44 18.62 -5.89
C GLY A 215 15.36 19.31 -4.52
N ASP A 216 15.78 20.57 -4.45
CA ASP A 216 15.78 21.37 -3.20
C ASP A 216 14.45 22.10 -2.92
N LYS A 217 13.49 22.00 -3.85
CA LYS A 217 12.23 22.75 -3.86
C LYS A 217 11.10 21.88 -4.38
N ILE A 218 10.00 21.88 -3.65
CA ILE A 218 8.73 21.26 -4.02
C ILE A 218 7.65 22.31 -3.72
N PRO A 219 6.77 22.66 -4.68
CA PRO A 219 5.68 23.60 -4.43
C PRO A 219 4.68 22.96 -3.47
N VAL A 220 4.13 23.74 -2.54
CA VAL A 220 2.99 23.28 -1.73
C VAL A 220 1.81 23.03 -2.68
N TRP A 221 1.19 21.86 -2.62
CA TRP A 221 0.09 21.49 -3.52
C TRP A 221 -1.24 21.52 -2.78
N ASN A 222 -2.19 22.30 -3.29
CA ASN A 222 -3.53 22.43 -2.75
C ASN A 222 -4.43 21.32 -3.30
N PRO A 223 -4.82 20.31 -2.49
CA PRO A 223 -5.52 19.11 -2.98
C PRO A 223 -7.03 19.33 -3.17
N VAL A 224 -7.54 20.52 -2.85
CA VAL A 224 -8.95 20.91 -3.05
C VAL A 224 -9.13 21.50 -4.44
N THR A 225 -8.23 22.40 -4.82
CA THR A 225 -8.21 23.07 -6.13
C THR A 225 -7.41 22.33 -7.20
N ASP A 226 -6.70 21.28 -6.80
CA ASP A 226 -5.70 20.50 -7.55
C ASP A 226 -4.65 21.38 -8.26
N ARG A 227 -3.96 22.23 -7.47
CA ARG A 227 -2.97 23.19 -7.98
C ARG A 227 -1.79 23.40 -7.04
N ALA A 228 -0.61 23.61 -7.62
CA ALA A 228 0.51 24.21 -6.93
C ALA A 228 0.18 25.63 -6.44
N GLU A 229 0.43 25.89 -5.16
CA GLU A 229 0.46 27.23 -4.58
C GLU A 229 1.82 27.90 -4.90
N PRO A 230 1.90 29.24 -4.99
CA PRO A 230 3.13 29.94 -5.38
C PRO A 230 4.16 30.03 -4.24
N ARG A 231 4.41 28.93 -3.52
CA ARG A 231 5.32 28.82 -2.37
C ARG A 231 5.93 27.42 -2.25
N TYR A 232 7.11 27.37 -1.65
CA TYR A 232 7.90 26.13 -1.45
C TYR A 232 8.11 25.82 0.04
N THR A 233 7.29 26.44 0.90
CA THR A 233 7.42 26.45 2.37
C THR A 233 6.05 26.37 3.03
N ILE A 234 5.98 25.64 4.13
CA ILE A 234 4.83 25.59 5.04
C ILE A 234 5.15 26.28 6.36
N VAL A 235 4.12 26.69 7.09
CA VAL A 235 4.21 26.98 8.52
C VAL A 235 4.09 25.66 9.27
N ASP A 236 5.06 25.33 10.14
CA ASP A 236 4.94 24.13 10.95
C ASP A 236 3.77 24.26 11.94
N PRO A 237 2.81 23.31 11.94
CA PRO A 237 1.60 23.40 12.76
C PRO A 237 1.85 23.25 14.26
N LEU A 238 3.03 22.75 14.67
CA LEU A 238 3.42 22.48 16.05
C LEU A 238 4.30 23.60 16.64
N THR A 239 5.21 24.18 15.83
CA THR A 239 6.12 25.24 16.29
C THR A 239 5.75 26.64 15.82
N GLY A 240 5.06 26.77 14.68
CA GLY A 240 4.80 28.02 13.99
C GLY A 240 5.95 28.54 13.13
N GLU A 241 7.01 27.76 12.94
CA GLU A 241 8.19 28.15 12.18
C GLU A 241 7.99 27.86 10.69
N THR A 242 8.37 28.79 9.81
CA THR A 242 8.36 28.59 8.36
C THR A 242 9.48 27.63 7.96
N ARG A 243 9.12 26.48 7.38
CA ARG A 243 10.04 25.42 6.92
C ARG A 243 9.80 25.09 5.44
N PRO A 244 10.81 24.59 4.70
CA PRO A 244 10.59 24.07 3.34
C PRO A 244 9.65 22.86 3.33
N VAL A 245 9.09 22.56 2.14
CA VAL A 245 8.39 21.28 1.89
C VAL A 245 9.36 20.11 1.94
N VAL A 246 10.55 20.27 1.36
CA VAL A 246 11.67 19.32 1.52
C VAL A 246 12.09 19.28 2.99
N GLY A 247 12.28 18.07 3.52
CA GLY A 247 12.47 17.81 4.94
C GLY A 247 11.16 17.78 5.76
N THR A 248 9.98 17.82 5.14
CA THR A 248 8.75 17.29 5.77
C THR A 248 8.69 15.77 5.63
N SER A 249 7.83 15.10 6.40
CA SER A 249 7.75 13.64 6.44
C SER A 249 6.32 13.14 6.52
N ALA A 250 6.10 11.91 6.05
CA ALA A 250 4.95 11.10 6.43
C ALA A 250 5.12 10.58 7.87
N SER A 251 4.02 10.17 8.50
CA SER A 251 4.09 9.40 9.76
C SER A 251 4.45 7.94 9.44
N TYR A 252 3.60 7.29 8.64
CA TYR A 252 3.77 5.92 8.19
C TYR A 252 3.78 5.80 6.66
N ALA A 253 4.50 4.81 6.14
CA ALA A 253 4.32 4.37 4.76
C ALA A 253 4.30 2.84 4.63
N SER A 254 3.48 2.34 3.70
CA SER A 254 3.37 0.91 3.40
C SER A 254 3.38 0.68 1.89
N VAL A 255 4.09 -0.36 1.45
CA VAL A 255 4.07 -0.78 0.04
C VAL A 255 3.96 -2.28 -0.13
N VAL A 256 3.20 -2.71 -1.14
CA VAL A 256 3.14 -4.11 -1.56
C VAL A 256 3.34 -4.22 -3.08
N GLY A 257 4.14 -5.20 -3.52
CA GLY A 257 4.35 -5.51 -4.93
C GLY A 257 5.22 -4.53 -5.74
N ALA A 258 5.76 -3.47 -5.15
CA ALA A 258 6.55 -2.47 -5.88
C ALA A 258 7.86 -3.03 -6.47
N GLY A 259 8.12 -2.72 -7.75
CA GLY A 259 9.35 -3.08 -8.47
C GLY A 259 9.15 -4.10 -9.60
N GLY A 260 10.14 -4.96 -9.82
CA GLY A 260 10.11 -6.00 -10.85
C GLY A 260 9.86 -5.47 -12.27
N LEU A 261 8.78 -5.93 -12.91
CA LEU A 261 8.38 -5.53 -14.27
C LEU A 261 8.07 -4.03 -14.41
N GLU A 262 7.86 -3.31 -13.32
CA GLU A 262 7.56 -1.87 -13.33
C GLU A 262 8.74 -1.03 -13.87
N PHE A 263 9.97 -1.50 -13.70
CA PHE A 263 11.18 -0.86 -14.23
C PHE A 263 11.27 -0.83 -15.77
N TRP A 264 10.36 -1.52 -16.48
CA TRP A 264 10.23 -1.40 -17.94
C TRP A 264 9.58 -0.07 -18.38
N ALA A 265 8.88 0.62 -17.47
CA ALA A 265 8.33 1.95 -17.74
C ALA A 265 9.41 3.05 -17.54
N PRO A 266 9.63 3.99 -18.48
CA PRO A 266 10.64 5.04 -18.32
C PRO A 266 10.42 5.95 -17.09
N THR A 267 9.18 6.09 -16.61
CA THR A 267 8.86 6.82 -15.37
C THR A 267 9.50 6.19 -14.13
N ALA A 268 9.68 4.87 -14.12
CA ALA A 268 10.30 4.11 -13.04
C ALA A 268 11.83 4.22 -13.00
N TRP A 269 12.49 4.71 -14.06
CA TRP A 269 13.97 4.69 -14.12
C TRP A 269 14.63 5.60 -13.09
N SER A 270 13.94 6.65 -12.63
CA SER A 270 14.34 7.48 -11.48
C SER A 270 14.49 6.70 -10.17
N MET A 271 13.88 5.51 -10.07
CA MET A 271 13.90 4.64 -8.88
C MET A 271 14.93 3.50 -8.97
N ILE A 272 15.70 3.40 -10.05
CA ILE A 272 16.77 2.39 -10.19
C ILE A 272 17.83 2.63 -9.11
N GLY A 273 18.14 1.59 -8.31
CA GLY A 273 19.01 1.69 -7.14
C GLY A 273 18.39 2.38 -5.91
N ARG A 274 17.35 3.21 -6.09
CA ARG A 274 16.66 3.92 -5.00
C ARG A 274 15.51 3.13 -4.37
N LEU A 275 14.76 2.32 -5.13
CA LEU A 275 13.54 1.64 -4.63
C LEU A 275 13.68 0.89 -3.30
N ARG A 276 14.85 0.31 -2.98
CA ARG A 276 15.08 -0.42 -1.74
C ARG A 276 15.72 0.42 -0.62
N GLN A 277 15.87 1.73 -0.82
CA GLN A 277 16.44 2.68 0.12
C GLN A 277 15.35 3.60 0.66
N ILE A 278 15.03 3.50 1.94
CA ILE A 278 13.97 4.29 2.58
C ILE A 278 14.59 5.50 3.31
N PRO A 279 14.29 6.74 2.91
CA PRO A 279 14.84 7.93 3.56
C PRO A 279 14.03 8.37 4.78
N ASP A 280 14.62 9.23 5.61
CA ASP A 280 14.07 9.76 6.87
C ASP A 280 12.88 10.73 6.70
N SER A 281 12.29 10.79 5.51
CA SER A 281 11.01 11.45 5.25
C SER A 281 9.80 10.60 5.66
N VAL A 282 10.00 9.54 6.45
CA VAL A 282 8.97 8.73 7.10
C VAL A 282 9.48 8.27 8.46
N GLU A 283 8.60 8.15 9.46
CA GLU A 283 8.99 7.61 10.78
C GLU A 283 9.16 6.08 10.70
N GLU A 284 8.18 5.40 10.11
CA GLU A 284 8.08 3.94 10.06
C GLU A 284 7.54 3.47 8.69
N PHE A 285 8.17 2.45 8.13
CA PHE A 285 7.89 1.93 6.80
C PHE A 285 7.72 0.41 6.83
N THR A 286 6.60 -0.10 6.30
CA THR A 286 6.33 -1.56 6.19
C THR A 286 6.26 -1.99 4.72
N GLY A 287 7.30 -2.69 4.26
CA GLY A 287 7.40 -3.22 2.91
C GLY A 287 7.03 -4.70 2.83
N PHE A 288 6.14 -5.04 1.90
CA PHE A 288 5.57 -6.38 1.76
C PHE A 288 6.02 -7.11 0.49
N TYR A 289 6.35 -8.40 0.66
CA TYR A 289 6.84 -9.29 -0.39
C TYR A 289 5.95 -10.51 -0.54
N ILE A 290 5.62 -10.88 -1.78
CA ILE A 290 5.03 -12.19 -2.07
C ILE A 290 6.17 -13.11 -2.52
N ARG A 291 6.31 -14.27 -1.87
CA ARG A 291 7.44 -15.18 -2.14
C ARG A 291 7.27 -15.89 -3.48
N GLY A 292 8.14 -15.58 -4.45
CA GLY A 292 8.12 -16.17 -5.78
C GLY A 292 7.21 -15.43 -6.76
N ASP A 293 6.98 -14.14 -6.51
CA ASP A 293 6.18 -13.25 -7.34
C ASP A 293 6.82 -13.02 -8.73
N PRO A 294 6.16 -13.42 -9.83
CA PRO A 294 6.68 -13.24 -11.18
C PRO A 294 6.54 -11.80 -11.70
N VAL A 295 5.69 -10.96 -11.09
CA VAL A 295 5.51 -9.55 -11.47
C VAL A 295 6.56 -8.68 -10.78
N ALA A 296 6.79 -8.91 -9.49
CA ALA A 296 7.90 -8.30 -8.74
C ALA A 296 9.28 -8.91 -9.08
N LEU A 297 9.34 -9.91 -9.97
CA LEU A 297 10.55 -10.63 -10.42
C LEU A 297 11.32 -11.37 -9.30
N THR A 298 10.65 -11.78 -8.22
CA THR A 298 11.25 -12.58 -7.14
C THR A 298 11.17 -14.10 -7.39
N PHE A 299 10.63 -14.52 -8.54
CA PHE A 299 10.63 -15.92 -9.00
C PHE A 299 11.99 -16.30 -9.64
N PRO A 300 12.58 -17.49 -9.38
CA PRO A 300 12.05 -18.61 -8.57
C PRO A 300 12.57 -18.64 -7.12
N THR A 301 13.51 -17.79 -6.74
CA THR A 301 14.24 -17.88 -5.45
C THR A 301 13.42 -17.41 -4.24
N GLY A 302 12.39 -16.59 -4.47
CA GLY A 302 11.85 -15.68 -3.47
C GLY A 302 12.65 -14.39 -3.40
N ALA A 303 12.13 -13.42 -2.64
CA ALA A 303 12.87 -12.22 -2.28
C ALA A 303 14.14 -12.60 -1.52
N ASN A 304 15.24 -11.92 -1.83
CA ASN A 304 16.54 -12.12 -1.19
C ASN A 304 17.01 -10.83 -0.51
N ASP A 305 18.18 -10.83 0.12
CA ASP A 305 18.75 -9.67 0.81
C ASP A 305 18.75 -8.40 -0.07
N LEU A 306 18.93 -8.49 -1.39
CA LEU A 306 18.90 -7.33 -2.30
C LEU A 306 17.48 -6.80 -2.58
N ASP A 307 16.45 -7.60 -2.31
CA ASP A 307 15.05 -7.17 -2.39
C ASP A 307 14.59 -6.46 -1.13
N GLU A 308 15.19 -6.69 0.04
CA GLU A 308 14.80 -6.04 1.29
C GLU A 308 14.93 -4.52 1.24
N TYR A 309 13.90 -3.81 1.70
CA TYR A 309 13.97 -2.37 1.97
C TYR A 309 14.89 -2.14 3.18
N ARG A 310 15.73 -1.11 3.10
CA ARG A 310 16.62 -0.66 4.18
C ARG A 310 16.56 0.84 4.32
N GLN A 311 16.60 1.31 5.56
CA GLN A 311 16.71 2.73 5.88
C GLN A 311 18.07 3.29 5.47
N THR A 312 18.11 4.55 5.04
CA THR A 312 19.37 5.30 4.80
C THR A 312 19.82 6.13 6.01
N GLY A 313 18.95 6.30 7.00
CA GLY A 313 19.23 7.00 8.25
C GLY A 313 18.50 6.41 9.46
N HIS A 314 17.57 7.17 10.02
CA HIS A 314 16.83 6.88 11.25
C HIS A 314 15.45 6.24 11.03
N ALA A 315 14.89 6.23 9.81
CA ALA A 315 13.59 5.61 9.54
C ALA A 315 13.52 4.14 10.02
N VAL A 316 12.42 3.76 10.66
CA VAL A 316 12.19 2.36 11.07
C VAL A 316 11.66 1.58 9.87
N VAL A 317 12.28 0.45 9.51
CA VAL A 317 11.91 -0.31 8.32
C VAL A 317 11.62 -1.78 8.66
N HIS A 318 10.42 -2.22 8.30
CA HIS A 318 9.92 -3.58 8.44
C HIS A 318 9.77 -4.25 7.07
N ASN A 319 10.28 -5.48 6.95
CA ASN A 319 10.15 -6.31 5.74
C ASN A 319 9.27 -7.53 6.04
N VAL A 320 8.08 -7.59 5.44
CA VAL A 320 7.05 -8.60 5.73
C VAL A 320 6.88 -9.56 4.56
N ASN A 321 7.08 -10.86 4.81
CA ASN A 321 6.87 -11.92 3.82
C ASN A 321 5.44 -12.43 3.88
N LEU A 322 4.65 -12.12 2.85
CA LEU A 322 3.29 -12.61 2.64
C LEU A 322 3.28 -14.06 2.11
N PRO A 323 2.19 -14.83 2.35
CA PRO A 323 2.05 -16.19 1.84
C PRO A 323 2.22 -16.30 0.33
N ALA A 324 2.87 -17.37 -0.13
CA ALA A 324 3.16 -17.58 -1.56
C ALA A 324 1.91 -17.84 -2.44
N ASN A 325 0.74 -18.04 -1.84
CA ASN A 325 -0.55 -18.11 -2.53
C ASN A 325 -1.22 -16.74 -2.74
N TYR A 326 -0.73 -15.66 -2.11
CA TYR A 326 -1.30 -14.33 -2.29
C TYR A 326 -1.03 -13.85 -3.73
N ASN A 327 -2.07 -13.33 -4.38
CA ASN A 327 -1.96 -12.85 -5.76
C ASN A 327 -1.52 -11.39 -5.80
N HIS A 328 -0.40 -11.10 -6.47
CA HIS A 328 0.14 -9.75 -6.65
C HIS A 328 -0.92 -8.70 -6.99
N VAL A 329 -1.85 -8.98 -7.91
CA VAL A 329 -2.85 -8.01 -8.40
C VAL A 329 -3.94 -7.73 -7.37
N PHE A 330 -4.16 -8.65 -6.42
CA PHE A 330 -5.34 -8.63 -5.55
C PHE A 330 -5.03 -8.45 -4.06
N VAL A 331 -3.79 -8.25 -3.61
CA VAL A 331 -3.49 -8.13 -2.17
C VAL A 331 -4.33 -7.04 -1.46
N PRO A 332 -4.58 -5.85 -2.03
CA PRO A 332 -5.44 -4.88 -1.37
C PRO A 332 -6.95 -5.16 -1.44
N ASN A 333 -7.40 -6.19 -2.16
CA ASN A 333 -8.81 -6.55 -2.21
C ASN A 333 -9.28 -7.12 -0.86
N THR A 334 -9.80 -6.25 0.00
CA THR A 334 -9.94 -6.48 1.45
C THR A 334 -11.26 -6.00 2.03
N GLU A 335 -12.12 -5.32 1.25
CA GLU A 335 -13.43 -4.78 1.67
C GLU A 335 -14.24 -5.77 2.54
N LEU A 336 -14.37 -7.01 2.07
CA LEU A 336 -15.17 -8.05 2.73
C LEU A 336 -14.66 -8.43 4.13
N LEU A 337 -13.37 -8.24 4.41
CA LEU A 337 -12.75 -8.56 5.70
C LEU A 337 -13.27 -7.68 6.84
N ALA A 338 -13.76 -6.46 6.54
CA ALA A 338 -14.32 -5.56 7.53
C ALA A 338 -15.77 -5.91 7.93
N TYR A 339 -16.47 -6.71 7.12
CA TYR A 339 -17.88 -7.07 7.31
C TYR A 339 -18.08 -8.42 8.01
N ASP A 340 -17.13 -9.34 7.96
CA ASP A 340 -17.17 -10.58 8.75
C ASP A 340 -16.65 -10.34 10.19
N PRO A 341 -17.47 -10.53 11.25
CA PRO A 341 -17.05 -10.21 12.62
C PRO A 341 -15.86 -11.02 13.12
N GLN A 342 -15.75 -12.30 12.74
CA GLN A 342 -14.66 -13.17 13.20
C GLN A 342 -13.32 -12.76 12.58
N THR A 343 -13.32 -12.44 11.28
CA THR A 343 -12.17 -11.88 10.56
C THR A 343 -11.76 -10.52 11.12
N ARG A 344 -12.75 -9.66 11.39
CA ARG A 344 -12.57 -8.31 11.97
C ARG A 344 -11.97 -8.36 13.37
N ASP A 345 -12.44 -9.24 14.23
CA ASP A 345 -11.90 -9.43 15.59
C ASP A 345 -10.47 -9.97 15.53
N TRP A 346 -10.19 -10.93 14.64
CA TRP A 346 -8.82 -11.43 14.40
C TRP A 346 -7.89 -10.30 13.94
N ILE A 347 -8.28 -9.52 12.93
CA ILE A 347 -7.56 -8.33 12.43
C ILE A 347 -7.29 -7.32 13.56
N ASN A 348 -8.29 -7.03 14.41
CA ASN A 348 -8.12 -6.08 15.50
C ASN A 348 -7.23 -6.60 16.63
N SER A 349 -7.12 -7.93 16.81
CA SER A 349 -6.24 -8.59 17.78
C SER A 349 -4.78 -8.76 17.31
N HIS A 350 -4.50 -8.56 16.02
CA HIS A 350 -3.20 -8.82 15.43
C HIS A 350 -2.19 -7.69 15.70
N GLY A 351 -0.96 -8.06 16.02
CA GLY A 351 0.21 -7.17 16.09
C GLY A 351 1.08 -7.25 14.82
N MET A 352 2.28 -6.66 14.84
CA MET A 352 3.19 -6.68 13.68
C MET A 352 3.86 -8.04 13.36
N GLU A 353 3.46 -9.14 14.03
CA GLU A 353 4.12 -10.44 13.87
C GLU A 353 3.76 -11.12 12.53
N ALA A 354 4.66 -11.02 11.56
CA ALA A 354 4.58 -11.58 10.19
C ALA A 354 4.41 -13.12 10.08
N LYS A 355 4.15 -13.83 11.20
CA LYS A 355 3.84 -15.26 11.27
C LYS A 355 2.57 -15.51 12.09
N ALA A 356 1.51 -14.79 11.75
CA ALA A 356 0.17 -15.03 12.30
C ALA A 356 -0.29 -16.47 12.01
N ASP A 357 -0.90 -17.13 13.00
CA ASP A 357 -1.71 -18.30 12.71
C ASP A 357 -3.09 -17.87 12.19
N THR A 358 -3.34 -18.13 10.91
CA THR A 358 -4.62 -17.86 10.25
C THR A 358 -5.60 -19.05 10.35
N SER A 359 -5.30 -20.10 11.12
CA SER A 359 -6.19 -21.26 11.32
C SER A 359 -7.60 -20.88 11.81
N SER A 360 -7.67 -19.82 12.62
CA SER A 360 -8.90 -19.26 13.21
C SER A 360 -9.65 -18.26 12.32
N VAL A 361 -9.09 -17.88 11.16
CA VAL A 361 -9.76 -17.03 10.17
C VAL A 361 -10.67 -17.92 9.30
N PRO A 362 -11.89 -17.49 8.91
CA PRO A 362 -12.71 -18.21 7.95
C PRO A 362 -11.99 -18.41 6.60
N ASP A 363 -12.14 -19.56 5.93
CA ASP A 363 -11.38 -19.85 4.69
C ASP A 363 -11.57 -18.79 3.59
N ALA A 364 -12.81 -18.29 3.42
CA ALA A 364 -13.14 -17.21 2.48
C ALA A 364 -12.47 -15.86 2.79
N SER A 365 -11.90 -15.72 3.99
CA SER A 365 -11.20 -14.53 4.47
C SER A 365 -9.68 -14.76 4.64
N LYS A 366 -9.11 -15.92 4.29
CA LYS A 366 -7.66 -16.17 4.49
C LYS A 366 -6.76 -15.49 3.46
N ASP A 367 -7.31 -15.24 2.27
CA ASP A 367 -6.66 -14.40 1.28
C ASP A 367 -6.58 -12.96 1.80
N ASN A 368 -5.43 -12.32 1.58
CA ASN A 368 -5.14 -10.91 1.91
C ASN A 368 -5.12 -10.50 3.40
N VAL A 369 -5.75 -11.25 4.31
CA VAL A 369 -5.92 -10.86 5.73
C VAL A 369 -4.64 -10.51 6.48
N LEU A 370 -3.52 -11.16 6.20
CA LEU A 370 -2.25 -10.84 6.88
C LEU A 370 -1.74 -9.44 6.49
N TRP A 371 -1.90 -9.05 5.23
CA TRP A 371 -1.55 -7.70 4.77
C TRP A 371 -2.51 -6.67 5.37
N ALA A 372 -3.81 -6.93 5.31
CA ALA A 372 -4.84 -6.06 5.89
C ALA A 372 -4.62 -5.83 7.40
N ALA A 373 -4.27 -6.88 8.14
CA ALA A 373 -4.08 -6.81 9.59
C ALA A 373 -2.82 -6.02 9.99
N VAL A 374 -1.66 -6.27 9.35
CA VAL A 374 -0.43 -5.51 9.65
C VAL A 374 -0.57 -4.05 9.26
N VAL A 375 -1.14 -3.75 8.09
CA VAL A 375 -1.35 -2.35 7.67
C VAL A 375 -2.38 -1.64 8.57
N TRP A 376 -3.44 -2.32 9.00
CA TRP A 376 -4.41 -1.75 9.96
C TRP A 376 -3.81 -1.53 11.36
N HIS A 377 -2.94 -2.41 11.83
CA HIS A 377 -2.18 -2.22 13.06
C HIS A 377 -1.39 -0.90 13.02
N ASP A 378 -0.57 -0.73 11.99
CA ASP A 378 0.34 0.42 11.87
C ASP A 378 -0.43 1.74 11.63
N ILE A 379 -1.55 1.70 10.89
CA ILE A 379 -2.47 2.84 10.75
C ILE A 379 -2.98 3.32 12.11
N LYS A 380 -3.46 2.40 12.96
CA LYS A 380 -3.96 2.74 14.30
C LYS A 380 -2.85 3.33 15.18
N LYS A 381 -1.65 2.73 15.14
CA LYS A 381 -0.44 3.18 15.84
C LYS A 381 -0.07 4.61 15.47
N HIS A 382 0.07 4.92 14.18
CA HIS A 382 0.47 6.25 13.72
C HIS A 382 -0.61 7.31 13.87
N TRP A 383 -1.89 6.95 13.73
CA TRP A 383 -3.01 7.81 14.11
C TRP A 383 -2.93 8.22 15.59
N CYS A 384 -2.69 7.26 16.49
CA CYS A 384 -2.51 7.54 17.91
C CYS A 384 -1.28 8.43 18.17
N LEU A 385 -0.11 8.09 17.60
CA LEU A 385 1.14 8.84 17.78
C LEU A 385 1.00 10.30 17.33
N GLU A 386 0.47 10.55 16.13
CA GLU A 386 0.30 11.91 15.61
C GLU A 386 -0.74 12.73 16.40
N ALA A 387 -1.87 12.13 16.79
CA ALA A 387 -2.86 12.80 17.63
C ALA A 387 -2.28 13.17 19.01
N GLN A 388 -1.52 12.25 19.64
CA GLN A 388 -0.81 12.54 20.89
C GLN A 388 0.29 13.61 20.70
N ARG A 389 1.02 13.59 19.59
CA ARG A 389 2.09 14.57 19.26
C ARG A 389 1.52 15.99 19.19
N LEU A 390 0.41 16.18 18.48
CA LEU A 390 -0.27 17.46 18.33
C LEU A 390 -0.81 17.99 19.67
N ILE A 391 -1.43 17.13 20.49
CA ILE A 391 -1.92 17.51 21.83
C ILE A 391 -0.75 17.90 22.76
N ARG A 392 0.35 17.12 22.79
CA ARG A 392 1.55 17.39 23.60
C ARG A 392 2.28 18.68 23.18
N ALA A 393 2.28 19.02 21.90
CA ALA A 393 2.83 20.27 21.38
C ALA A 393 2.03 21.48 21.90
N ARG A 394 0.71 21.49 21.68
CA ARG A 394 -0.22 22.52 22.16
C ARG A 394 -0.15 22.73 23.68
N SER A 395 -0.04 21.64 24.45
CA SER A 395 0.09 21.70 25.91
C SER A 395 1.49 22.09 26.42
N GLY A 396 2.43 22.46 25.52
CA GLY A 396 3.79 22.91 25.87
C GLY A 396 4.73 21.80 26.38
N GLN A 397 4.22 20.60 26.65
CA GLN A 397 4.98 19.45 27.16
C GLN A 397 6.09 19.02 26.19
N GLY A 398 5.89 19.22 24.88
CA GLY A 398 6.93 19.01 23.87
C GLY A 398 8.16 19.92 24.01
N ARG A 399 8.10 21.02 24.77
CA ARG A 399 9.24 21.93 25.01
C ARG A 399 10.00 21.65 26.32
N SER A 400 9.52 20.74 27.18
CA SER A 400 10.14 20.45 28.49
C SER A 400 11.17 19.31 28.49
N SER A 401 11.22 18.47 27.46
CA SER A 401 12.17 17.35 27.37
C SER A 401 13.54 17.75 26.84
N SER A 402 13.61 18.71 25.91
CA SER A 402 14.85 19.16 25.27
C SER A 402 15.72 20.10 26.12
N SER A 403 15.18 20.67 27.21
CA SER A 403 15.92 21.56 28.11
C SER A 403 16.65 20.83 29.24
N GLN A 404 16.25 19.59 29.59
CA GLN A 404 16.91 18.80 30.64
C GLN A 404 18.12 18.00 30.16
N SER A 405 18.26 17.74 28.86
CA SER A 405 19.44 17.11 28.26
C SER A 405 20.63 18.06 28.06
N ALA A 406 20.41 19.37 28.13
CA ALA A 406 21.43 20.41 27.97
C ALA A 406 22.10 20.85 29.29
N GLN A 407 21.84 20.14 30.41
CA GLN A 407 22.34 20.49 31.76
C GLN A 407 22.84 19.26 32.55
N ARG A 408 23.47 18.28 31.89
CA ARG A 408 24.19 17.17 32.53
C ARG A 408 25.49 16.83 31.80
#